data_AF-A0A4R8GCE2-F1
#
_entry.id   AF-A0A4R8GCE2-F1
#
_cell.length_a   1.000
_cell.length_b   1.000
_cell.length_c   1.000
_cell.angle_alpha   90.00
_cell.angle_beta   90.00
_cell.angle_gamma   90.00
#
_symmetry.space_group_name_H-M   'P 1'
#
loop_
_entity.id
_entity.type
_entity.pdbx_description
1 polymer ?
#
loop_
_entity_poly.entity_id
_entity_poly.type
_entity_poly.pdbx_seq_one_letter_code
_entity_poly.pdbx_strand_id
1 'polypeptide(L)'
;MSALTLSGPEAATARAKALLPRQAVILCGGLGTRLGPLTATCPKPLLPVGGVPFLAVLIGELARQGVERVLLLAAFEAGRVEDFTRDLPATLPRPVEIEVAREARPAGTSGALWQARDRLEDRFLLLNGDSWFDILLADVAAAQSARPGVLGALALRRVADGGRFGTVRVADGMLTAFAARGAETGPALINGGVYCLSRGIVSHLVEDGSLEAEVLPRLAAEGRLAAVERTGFFLDIGVPGDLAAAQTLVPAQRRRPAIVFDRDGVLNIDHGHVGHPDRLDWTEGAIAAVRRVNAAGWYAFVATNQAGIAKGYYTEADYLALRAHMARDLAAAGAHIDDERYCPTHPQAVHPELRQVSDRRKPGPGMLLELKHRWPVDWAQSVMIGDKPTDIEAARAAGLEAVLFQGGDLDALVERLLRDRKGKP
;
A
#
# COMPACT_ATOMS: atom_id res chain seq x y z
N MET A 1 13.54 23.23 -9.12
CA MET A 1 14.97 23.07 -8.81
C MET A 1 15.50 21.91 -9.63
N SER A 2 16.58 22.16 -10.37
CA SER A 2 17.20 21.23 -11.32
C SER A 2 17.43 19.85 -10.69
N ALA A 3 16.91 18.81 -11.34
CA ALA A 3 17.14 17.42 -10.98
C ALA A 3 18.62 17.09 -11.23
N LEU A 4 19.41 17.07 -10.16
CA LEU A 4 20.73 16.44 -10.17
C LEU A 4 20.53 14.96 -10.45
N THR A 5 20.82 14.55 -11.69
CA THR A 5 20.91 13.17 -12.12
C THR A 5 22.09 12.51 -11.42
N LEU A 6 21.84 11.98 -10.22
CA LEU A 6 22.76 11.04 -9.60
C LEU A 6 22.80 9.78 -10.47
N SER A 7 23.95 9.47 -11.07
CA SER A 7 24.27 8.17 -11.68
C SER A 7 25.41 7.53 -10.87
N GLY A 8 25.31 6.21 -10.62
CA GLY A 8 26.30 5.46 -9.82
C GLY A 8 25.76 4.81 -8.53
N PRO A 9 26.63 4.19 -7.72
CA PRO A 9 26.24 3.44 -6.51
C PRO A 9 25.54 4.28 -5.44
N GLU A 10 25.82 5.59 -5.37
CA GLU A 10 25.10 6.52 -4.48
C GLU A 10 23.65 6.75 -4.93
N ALA A 11 23.40 6.80 -6.24
CA ALA A 11 22.05 6.88 -6.79
C ALA A 11 21.27 5.59 -6.55
N ALA A 12 21.92 4.43 -6.73
CA ALA A 12 21.34 3.14 -6.41
C ALA A 12 21.02 3.00 -4.91
N THR A 13 21.90 3.51 -4.05
CA THR A 13 21.70 3.53 -2.59
C THR A 13 20.59 4.49 -2.18
N ALA A 14 20.52 5.69 -2.77
CA ALA A 14 19.44 6.65 -2.54
C ALA A 14 18.08 6.12 -3.03
N ARG A 15 18.06 5.47 -4.21
CA ARG A 15 16.88 4.76 -4.74
C ARG A 15 16.46 3.62 -3.82
N ALA A 16 17.40 2.79 -3.37
CA ALA A 16 17.11 1.69 -2.44
C ALA A 16 16.57 2.18 -1.09
N LYS A 17 17.03 3.32 -0.59
CA LYS A 17 16.48 3.96 0.61
C LYS A 17 15.07 4.50 0.37
N ALA A 18 14.79 5.07 -0.81
CA ALA A 18 13.48 5.62 -1.16
C ALA A 18 12.36 4.57 -1.37
N LEU A 19 12.72 3.30 -1.62
CA LEU A 19 11.76 2.20 -1.77
C LEU A 19 10.90 2.00 -0.52
N LEU A 20 9.73 1.40 -0.67
CA LEU A 20 8.95 0.96 0.48
C LEU A 20 9.71 -0.14 1.26
N PRO A 21 9.77 -0.10 2.61
CA PRO A 21 10.32 -1.20 3.38
C PRO A 21 9.57 -2.52 3.13
N ARG A 22 10.31 -3.63 3.08
CA ARG A 22 9.73 -4.97 2.86
C ARG A 22 8.94 -5.48 4.07
N GLN A 23 9.38 -5.10 5.27
CA GLN A 23 8.72 -5.44 6.53
C GLN A 23 7.84 -4.29 7.03
N ALA A 24 6.65 -4.67 7.50
CA ALA A 24 5.82 -3.87 8.37
C ALA A 24 5.68 -4.54 9.74
N VAL A 25 5.65 -3.73 10.79
CA VAL A 25 5.46 -4.14 12.17
C VAL A 25 4.14 -3.54 12.65
N ILE A 26 3.26 -4.34 13.25
CA ILE A 26 1.95 -3.87 13.75
C ILE A 26 1.88 -4.08 15.26
N LEU A 27 1.55 -3.01 15.98
CA LEU A 27 1.33 -3.05 17.43
C LEU A 27 -0.06 -3.61 17.75
N CYS A 28 -0.11 -4.83 18.28
CA CYS A 28 -1.35 -5.53 18.62
C CYS A 28 -1.58 -5.72 20.13
N GLY A 29 -0.68 -5.27 21.00
CA GLY A 29 -0.71 -5.53 22.44
C GLY A 29 -1.68 -4.71 23.30
N GLY A 30 -2.36 -3.70 22.74
CA GLY A 30 -3.22 -2.81 23.53
C GLY A 30 -4.48 -3.48 24.09
N LEU A 31 -4.70 -3.37 25.42
CA LEU A 31 -5.86 -3.95 26.14
C LEU A 31 -7.23 -3.42 25.69
N GLY A 32 -7.28 -2.28 24.99
CA GLY A 32 -8.52 -1.75 24.43
C GLY A 32 -9.58 -1.39 25.47
N THR A 33 -9.20 -1.11 26.72
CA THR A 33 -10.08 -0.94 27.90
C THR A 33 -11.30 -0.03 27.69
N ARG A 34 -11.19 0.98 26.81
CA ARG A 34 -12.29 1.89 26.44
C ARG A 34 -13.46 1.21 25.70
N LEU A 35 -13.25 0.01 25.16
CA LEU A 35 -14.26 -0.81 24.48
C LEU A 35 -14.98 -1.78 25.43
N GLY A 36 -14.59 -1.81 26.70
CA GLY A 36 -15.29 -2.57 27.75
C GLY A 36 -15.38 -4.07 27.43
N PRO A 37 -16.58 -4.68 27.47
CA PRO A 37 -16.75 -6.13 27.28
C PRO A 37 -16.25 -6.66 25.94
N LEU A 38 -16.21 -5.83 24.89
CA LEU A 38 -15.81 -6.25 23.55
C LEU A 38 -14.36 -6.74 23.49
N THR A 39 -13.49 -6.17 24.32
CA THR A 39 -12.06 -6.52 24.41
C THR A 39 -11.74 -7.41 25.61
N ALA A 40 -12.75 -7.94 26.29
CA ALA A 40 -12.55 -8.79 27.47
C ALA A 40 -11.88 -10.14 27.12
N THR A 41 -12.12 -10.66 25.92
CA THR A 41 -11.56 -11.94 25.42
C THR A 41 -11.11 -11.85 23.96
N CYS A 42 -11.09 -10.66 23.38
CA CYS A 42 -10.74 -10.43 21.98
C CYS A 42 -9.70 -9.31 21.87
N PRO A 43 -8.53 -9.57 21.27
CA PRO A 43 -7.61 -8.49 20.90
C PRO A 43 -8.35 -7.45 20.06
N LYS A 44 -8.18 -6.16 20.40
CA LYS A 44 -8.83 -5.06 19.67
C LYS A 44 -8.62 -5.12 18.15
N PRO A 45 -7.42 -5.43 17.61
CA PRO A 45 -7.23 -5.57 16.16
C PRO A 45 -8.05 -6.71 15.52
N LEU A 46 -8.52 -7.69 16.30
CA LEU A 46 -9.36 -8.78 15.79
C LEU A 46 -10.86 -8.48 15.85
N LEU A 47 -11.25 -7.32 16.37
CA LEU A 47 -12.65 -6.90 16.34
C LEU A 47 -13.12 -6.74 14.88
N PRO A 48 -14.35 -7.18 14.56
CA PRO A 48 -14.86 -7.13 13.20
C PRO A 48 -15.19 -5.69 12.79
N VAL A 49 -14.95 -5.37 11.51
CA VAL A 49 -15.38 -4.15 10.82
C VAL A 49 -15.98 -4.54 9.47
N GLY A 50 -17.29 -4.41 9.34
CA GLY A 50 -17.99 -4.81 8.11
C GLY A 50 -17.83 -6.30 7.80
N GLY A 51 -17.87 -7.14 8.84
CA GLY A 51 -17.83 -8.60 8.74
C GLY A 51 -16.44 -9.23 8.66
N VAL A 52 -15.35 -8.44 8.65
CA VAL A 52 -13.97 -8.96 8.66
C VAL A 52 -13.16 -8.41 9.84
N PRO A 53 -12.20 -9.14 10.42
CA PRO A 53 -11.32 -8.60 11.45
C PRO A 53 -10.57 -7.36 10.98
N PHE A 54 -10.45 -6.33 11.82
CA PHE A 54 -9.76 -5.07 11.47
C PHE A 54 -8.30 -5.30 11.02
N LEU A 55 -7.60 -6.23 11.68
CA LEU A 55 -6.25 -6.62 11.32
C LEU A 55 -6.15 -7.20 9.89
N ALA A 56 -7.19 -7.89 9.41
CA ALA A 56 -7.25 -8.37 8.02
C ALA A 56 -7.23 -7.20 7.03
N VAL A 57 -7.89 -6.09 7.38
CA VAL A 57 -7.92 -4.87 6.56
C VAL A 57 -6.54 -4.24 6.52
N LEU A 58 -5.89 -4.06 7.68
CA LEU A 58 -4.54 -3.49 7.75
C LEU A 58 -3.53 -4.30 6.93
N ILE A 59 -3.50 -5.62 7.12
CA ILE A 59 -2.59 -6.51 6.41
C ILE A 59 -2.93 -6.56 4.91
N GLY A 60 -4.22 -6.55 4.55
CA GLY A 60 -4.66 -6.45 3.16
C GLY A 60 -4.16 -5.19 2.44
N GLU A 61 -4.22 -4.04 3.10
CA GLU A 61 -3.71 -2.77 2.55
C GLU A 61 -2.18 -2.73 2.47
N LEU A 62 -1.48 -3.33 3.44
CA LEU A 62 -0.02 -3.50 3.39
C LEU A 62 0.38 -4.39 2.20
N ALA A 63 -0.26 -5.56 2.05
CA ALA A 63 -0.05 -6.49 0.95
C ALA A 63 -0.28 -5.80 -0.40
N ARG A 64 -1.37 -5.06 -0.51
CA ARG A 64 -1.74 -4.31 -1.72
C ARG A 64 -0.65 -3.33 -2.16
N GLN A 65 -0.03 -2.61 -1.22
CA GLN A 65 1.05 -1.65 -1.49
C GLN A 65 2.43 -2.29 -1.66
N GLY A 66 2.53 -3.63 -1.57
CA GLY A 66 3.77 -4.37 -1.84
C GLY A 66 4.62 -4.67 -0.61
N VAL A 67 4.07 -4.56 0.61
CA VAL A 67 4.73 -5.12 1.80
C VAL A 67 4.73 -6.64 1.71
N GLU A 68 5.85 -7.26 2.04
CA GLU A 68 6.06 -8.70 1.85
C GLU A 68 6.09 -9.47 3.17
N ARG A 69 6.47 -8.80 4.27
CA ARG A 69 6.63 -9.41 5.59
C ARG A 69 5.92 -8.57 6.64
N VAL A 70 5.11 -9.20 7.49
CA VAL A 70 4.39 -8.55 8.58
C VAL A 70 4.75 -9.20 9.90
N LEU A 71 5.26 -8.39 10.82
CA LEU A 71 5.57 -8.77 12.19
C LEU A 71 4.50 -8.19 13.13
N LEU A 72 3.73 -9.06 13.79
CA LEU A 72 2.67 -8.66 14.71
C LEU A 72 3.19 -8.72 16.15
N LEU A 73 3.19 -7.60 16.86
CA LEU A 73 3.60 -7.54 18.26
C LEU A 73 2.37 -7.74 19.14
N ALA A 74 2.16 -8.96 19.62
CA ALA A 74 0.96 -9.37 20.34
C ALA A 74 1.27 -9.68 21.81
N ALA A 75 0.50 -9.09 22.73
CA ALA A 75 0.52 -9.42 24.15
C ALA A 75 -0.74 -10.20 24.55
N PHE A 76 -1.83 -9.45 24.77
CA PHE A 76 -3.11 -10.00 25.20
C PHE A 76 -3.71 -10.94 24.15
N GLU A 77 -4.10 -12.15 24.58
CA GLU A 77 -4.74 -13.16 23.71
C GLU A 77 -3.94 -13.48 22.44
N ALA A 78 -2.60 -13.48 22.52
CA ALA A 78 -1.71 -13.67 21.37
C ALA A 78 -1.97 -14.99 20.60
N GLY A 79 -2.44 -16.05 21.27
CA GLY A 79 -2.86 -17.29 20.60
C GLY A 79 -3.99 -17.09 19.59
N ARG A 80 -4.95 -16.20 19.88
CA ARG A 80 -6.02 -15.87 18.94
C ARG A 80 -5.50 -15.11 17.72
N VAL A 81 -4.46 -14.29 17.90
CA VAL A 81 -3.79 -13.60 16.79
C VAL A 81 -3.07 -14.62 15.90
N GLU A 82 -2.34 -15.57 16.49
CA GLU A 82 -1.69 -16.65 15.75
C GLU A 82 -2.68 -17.50 14.96
N ASP A 83 -3.76 -17.95 15.60
CA ASP A 83 -4.79 -18.75 14.93
C ASP A 83 -5.42 -17.99 13.75
N PHE A 84 -5.75 -16.71 13.94
CA PHE A 84 -6.26 -15.86 12.88
C PHE A 84 -5.28 -15.73 11.69
N THR A 85 -3.98 -15.60 11.96
CA THR A 85 -2.97 -15.37 10.92
C THR A 85 -2.62 -16.60 10.10
N ARG A 86 -2.99 -17.81 10.55
CA ARG A 86 -2.67 -19.07 9.85
C ARG A 86 -3.27 -19.13 8.44
N ASP A 87 -4.53 -18.72 8.31
CA ASP A 87 -5.28 -18.83 7.05
C ASP A 87 -5.35 -17.50 6.27
N LEU A 88 -5.02 -16.39 6.93
CA LEU A 88 -5.10 -15.06 6.33
C LEU A 88 -4.30 -14.94 5.02
N PRO A 89 -3.05 -15.41 4.88
CA PRO A 89 -2.25 -15.24 3.66
C PRO A 89 -2.94 -15.73 2.38
N ALA A 90 -3.72 -16.81 2.44
CA ALA A 90 -4.43 -17.36 1.29
C ALA A 90 -5.56 -16.43 0.79
N THR A 91 -6.06 -15.56 1.66
CA THR A 91 -7.12 -14.59 1.35
C THR A 91 -6.59 -13.27 0.83
N LEU A 92 -5.31 -12.96 1.07
CA LEU A 92 -4.70 -11.68 0.71
C LEU A 92 -4.56 -11.53 -0.81
N PRO A 93 -4.59 -10.28 -1.33
CA PRO A 93 -4.39 -10.04 -2.75
C PRO A 93 -2.99 -10.44 -3.24
N ARG A 94 -2.01 -10.45 -2.33
CA ARG A 94 -0.63 -10.86 -2.58
C ARG A 94 -0.13 -11.73 -1.43
N PRO A 95 0.77 -12.69 -1.69
CA PRO A 95 1.43 -13.44 -0.63
C PRO A 95 2.18 -12.48 0.30
N VAL A 96 1.95 -12.63 1.60
CA VAL A 96 2.67 -11.92 2.67
C VAL A 96 3.03 -12.95 3.72
N GLU A 97 4.29 -12.96 4.13
CA GLU A 97 4.73 -13.75 5.28
C GLU A 97 4.31 -13.03 6.56
N ILE A 98 3.65 -13.74 7.47
CA ILE A 98 3.15 -13.17 8.71
C ILE A 98 3.78 -13.91 9.88
N GLU A 99 4.43 -13.17 10.76
CA GLU A 99 5.05 -13.68 11.96
C GLU A 99 4.43 -13.01 13.19
N VAL A 100 4.12 -13.78 14.23
CA VAL A 100 3.63 -13.23 15.51
C VAL A 100 4.75 -13.23 16.53
N ALA A 101 5.00 -12.09 17.16
CA ALA A 101 5.88 -11.94 18.31
C ALA A 101 5.03 -11.84 19.57
N ARG A 102 5.05 -12.89 20.39
CA ARG A 102 4.44 -12.85 21.71
C ARG A 102 5.31 -12.01 22.64
N GLU A 103 4.73 -10.97 23.21
CA GLU A 103 5.37 -10.22 24.29
C GLU A 103 5.52 -11.12 25.52
N ALA A 104 6.74 -11.23 26.06
CA ALA A 104 7.00 -12.01 27.26
C ALA A 104 6.36 -11.36 28.50
N ARG A 105 6.25 -10.03 28.48
CA ARG A 105 5.54 -9.21 29.46
C ARG A 105 4.89 -8.02 28.77
N PRO A 106 3.67 -7.59 29.17
CA PRO A 106 3.10 -6.33 28.70
C PRO A 106 4.02 -5.17 29.09
N ALA A 107 4.51 -4.42 28.10
CA ALA A 107 5.55 -3.40 28.33
C ALA A 107 5.31 -2.08 27.57
N GLY A 108 4.07 -1.83 27.14
CA GLY A 108 3.72 -0.68 26.31
C GLY A 108 4.29 -0.77 24.88
N THR A 109 4.02 0.26 24.06
CA THR A 109 4.35 0.25 22.63
C THR A 109 5.88 0.29 22.37
N SER A 110 6.65 0.96 23.23
CA SER A 110 8.12 0.96 23.15
C SER A 110 8.68 -0.41 23.59
N GLY A 111 8.20 -0.93 24.71
CA GLY A 111 8.67 -2.20 25.25
C GLY A 111 8.35 -3.38 24.34
N ALA A 112 7.19 -3.38 23.67
CA ALA A 112 6.82 -4.38 22.66
C ALA A 112 7.84 -4.38 21.51
N LEU A 113 8.17 -3.20 20.97
CA LEU A 113 9.14 -3.07 19.89
C LEU A 113 10.56 -3.46 20.34
N TRP A 114 10.92 -3.10 21.58
CA TRP A 114 12.20 -3.48 22.17
C TRP A 114 12.35 -5.00 22.33
N GLN A 115 11.29 -5.70 22.77
CA GLN A 115 11.28 -7.16 22.90
C GLN A 115 11.45 -7.86 21.54
N ALA A 116 10.96 -7.26 20.45
CA ALA A 116 11.07 -7.79 19.09
C ALA A 116 12.29 -7.31 18.30
N ARG A 117 13.22 -6.55 18.92
CA ARG A 117 14.35 -5.86 18.26
C ARG A 117 15.25 -6.73 17.36
N ASP A 118 15.35 -8.02 17.67
CA ASP A 118 16.19 -8.96 16.92
C ASP A 118 15.52 -9.45 15.62
N ARG A 119 14.20 -9.21 15.49
CA ARG A 119 13.37 -9.54 14.31
C ARG A 119 13.11 -8.33 13.42
N LEU A 120 13.58 -7.15 13.81
CA LEU A 120 13.45 -5.92 13.02
C LEU A 120 14.49 -5.87 11.92
N GLU A 121 14.05 -5.59 10.70
CA GLU A 121 14.94 -5.21 9.61
C GLU A 121 15.60 -3.85 9.86
N ASP A 122 16.66 -3.56 9.12
CA ASP A 122 17.36 -2.26 9.16
C ASP A 122 16.41 -1.08 8.93
N ARG A 123 15.34 -1.31 8.18
CA ARG A 123 14.28 -0.36 7.91
C ARG A 123 12.95 -1.07 7.79
N PHE A 124 11.94 -0.56 8.47
CA PHE A 124 10.62 -1.17 8.54
C PHE A 124 9.53 -0.10 8.66
N LEU A 125 8.32 -0.46 8.25
CA LEU A 125 7.14 0.31 8.62
C LEU A 125 6.69 -0.11 10.02
N LEU A 126 6.23 0.84 10.83
CA LEU A 126 5.50 0.56 12.06
C LEU A 126 4.08 1.09 11.90
N LEU A 127 3.10 0.34 12.40
CA LEU A 127 1.70 0.72 12.37
C LEU A 127 1.05 0.44 13.72
N ASN A 128 0.15 1.33 14.12
CA ASN A 128 -0.77 1.08 15.22
C ASN A 128 -1.83 0.08 14.75
N GLY A 129 -2.11 -0.96 15.55
CA GLY A 129 -3.07 -2.02 15.19
C GLY A 129 -4.54 -1.64 15.35
N ASP A 130 -4.84 -0.40 15.74
CA ASP A 130 -6.19 0.11 16.02
C ASP A 130 -6.60 1.31 15.17
N SER A 131 -5.71 1.78 14.30
CA SER A 131 -5.99 2.87 13.39
C SER A 131 -5.73 2.47 11.96
N TRP A 132 -6.55 2.95 11.04
CA TRP A 132 -6.32 2.84 9.62
C TRP A 132 -6.20 4.23 9.02
N PHE A 133 -4.98 4.57 8.59
CA PHE A 133 -4.71 5.76 7.81
C PHE A 133 -4.44 5.35 6.37
N ASP A 134 -5.45 5.52 5.51
CA ASP A 134 -5.41 5.10 4.12
C ASP A 134 -4.64 6.11 3.25
N ILE A 135 -3.33 5.90 3.17
CA ILE A 135 -2.38 6.74 2.45
C ILE A 135 -1.37 5.86 1.70
N LEU A 136 -0.57 6.47 0.84
CA LEU A 136 0.57 5.80 0.23
C LEU A 136 1.73 5.72 1.22
N LEU A 137 2.06 4.51 1.64
CA LEU A 137 3.11 4.24 2.61
C LEU A 137 4.50 4.62 2.07
N ALA A 138 4.66 4.58 0.74
CA ALA A 138 5.85 5.03 0.06
C ALA A 138 6.15 6.52 0.30
N ASP A 139 5.14 7.34 0.57
CA ASP A 139 5.35 8.75 0.93
C ASP A 139 6.05 8.91 2.29
N VAL A 140 5.71 8.05 3.25
CA VAL A 140 6.33 8.03 4.58
C VAL A 140 7.77 7.54 4.47
N ALA A 141 7.99 6.51 3.65
CA ALA A 141 9.31 6.01 3.33
C ALA A 141 10.19 7.08 2.64
N ALA A 142 9.64 7.78 1.66
CA ALA A 142 10.34 8.86 0.96
C ALA A 142 10.69 10.01 1.91
N ALA A 143 9.77 10.41 2.80
CA ALA A 143 10.01 11.48 3.78
C ALA A 143 11.17 11.16 4.74
N GLN A 144 11.32 9.90 5.15
CA GLN A 144 12.46 9.48 5.95
C GLN A 144 13.77 9.50 5.13
N SER A 145 13.72 9.04 3.88
CA SER A 145 14.90 8.88 3.02
C SER A 145 15.46 10.21 2.52
N ALA A 146 14.59 11.21 2.36
CA ALA A 146 14.96 12.54 1.90
C ALA A 146 15.85 13.30 2.89
N ARG A 147 15.98 12.82 4.13
CA ARG A 147 16.73 13.50 5.19
C ARG A 147 17.76 12.57 5.83
N PRO A 148 19.06 12.74 5.54
CA PRO A 148 20.11 12.00 6.22
C PRO A 148 20.05 12.21 7.76
N GLY A 149 20.32 11.16 8.53
CA GLY A 149 20.46 11.23 9.99
C GLY A 149 19.16 11.12 10.80
N VAL A 150 17.98 11.19 10.16
CA VAL A 150 16.70 10.92 10.84
C VAL A 150 16.56 9.43 11.14
N LEU A 151 15.97 9.10 12.28
CA LEU A 151 15.65 7.72 12.65
C LEU A 151 14.34 7.25 12.07
N GLY A 152 13.42 8.17 11.75
CA GLY A 152 12.11 7.82 11.25
C GLY A 152 11.36 8.98 10.62
N ALA A 153 10.26 8.64 9.96
CA ALA A 153 9.25 9.59 9.49
C ALA A 153 7.86 9.18 9.96
N LEU A 154 7.03 10.17 10.28
CA LEU A 154 5.64 9.98 10.71
C LEU A 154 4.66 10.48 9.65
N ALA A 155 3.62 9.69 9.40
CA ALA A 155 2.44 10.17 8.69
C ALA A 155 1.56 10.99 9.64
N LEU A 156 1.25 12.21 9.25
CA LEU A 156 0.42 13.12 10.04
C LEU A 156 -0.91 13.40 9.36
N ARG A 157 -1.95 13.53 10.18
CA ARG A 157 -3.30 13.89 9.73
C ARG A 157 -3.70 15.23 10.32
N ARG A 158 -4.21 16.13 9.48
CA ARG A 158 -4.88 17.34 9.95
C ARG A 158 -6.32 17.03 10.33
N VAL A 159 -6.70 17.46 11.53
CA VAL A 159 -8.07 17.35 12.07
C VAL A 159 -8.63 18.74 12.35
N ALA A 160 -9.96 18.86 12.31
CA ALA A 160 -10.64 20.12 12.60
C ALA A 160 -10.56 20.52 14.09
N ASP A 161 -10.46 19.54 14.99
CA ASP A 161 -10.31 19.77 16.42
C ASP A 161 -9.32 18.78 17.04
N GLY A 162 -8.18 19.31 17.50
CA GLY A 162 -7.12 18.58 18.19
C GLY A 162 -7.45 18.21 19.63
N GLY A 163 -8.48 18.81 20.26
CA GLY A 163 -8.74 18.62 21.70
C GLY A 163 -9.02 17.17 22.11
N ARG A 164 -9.45 16.33 21.16
CA ARG A 164 -9.71 14.89 21.37
C ARG A 164 -8.48 14.00 21.23
N PHE A 165 -7.35 14.52 20.75
CA PHE A 165 -6.17 13.74 20.38
C PHE A 165 -4.88 14.37 20.95
N GLY A 166 -3.80 13.59 20.99
CA GLY A 166 -2.47 14.18 21.11
C GLY A 166 -2.10 14.86 19.79
N THR A 167 -1.59 16.09 19.85
CA THR A 167 -1.23 16.87 18.66
C THR A 167 0.28 16.91 18.47
N VAL A 168 0.71 17.29 17.27
CA VAL A 168 2.12 17.44 16.94
C VAL A 168 2.38 18.75 16.19
N ARG A 169 3.62 19.23 16.28
CA ARG A 169 4.09 20.41 15.55
C ARG A 169 5.20 20.03 14.59
N VAL A 170 5.21 20.71 13.45
CA VAL A 170 6.14 20.47 12.35
C VAL A 170 6.75 21.79 11.91
N ALA A 171 8.06 21.80 11.68
CA ALA A 171 8.78 22.90 11.04
C ALA A 171 9.71 22.32 9.97
N ASP A 172 9.69 22.87 8.76
CA ASP A 172 10.53 22.43 7.63
C ASP A 172 10.46 20.92 7.33
N GLY A 173 9.26 20.35 7.56
CA GLY A 173 8.95 18.92 7.43
C GLY A 173 9.65 18.00 8.43
N MET A 174 10.17 18.57 9.53
CA MET A 174 10.65 17.87 10.71
C MET A 174 9.64 17.99 11.84
N LEU A 175 9.47 16.91 12.59
CA LEU A 175 8.64 16.89 13.78
C LEU A 175 9.40 17.59 14.91
N THR A 176 8.80 18.60 15.53
CA THR A 176 9.48 19.45 16.53
C THR A 176 8.93 19.27 17.94
N ALA A 177 7.65 18.91 18.08
CA ALA A 177 7.04 18.71 19.39
C ALA A 177 5.80 17.81 19.33
N PHE A 178 5.51 17.17 20.45
CA PHE A 178 4.23 16.53 20.75
C PHE A 178 3.54 17.30 21.86
N ALA A 179 2.22 17.34 21.82
CA ALA A 179 1.40 17.87 22.91
C ALA A 179 0.38 16.80 23.35
N ALA A 180 0.15 16.75 24.65
CA ALA A 180 -0.80 15.81 25.24
C ALA A 180 -2.23 16.11 24.78
N ARG A 181 -3.11 15.12 24.94
CA ARG A 181 -4.53 15.27 24.62
C ARG A 181 -5.16 16.43 25.37
N GLY A 182 -5.86 17.29 24.64
CA GLY A 182 -6.55 18.47 25.20
C GLY A 182 -5.65 19.68 25.44
N ALA A 183 -4.34 19.59 25.16
CA ALA A 183 -3.43 20.74 25.29
C ALA A 183 -3.65 21.80 24.20
N GLU A 184 -4.17 21.40 23.04
CA GLU A 184 -4.53 22.28 21.94
C GLU A 184 -5.98 22.04 21.52
N THR A 185 -6.71 23.12 21.23
CA THR A 185 -8.07 23.07 20.69
C THR A 185 -8.10 23.68 19.30
N GLY A 186 -9.04 23.23 18.46
CA GLY A 186 -9.15 23.70 17.08
C GLY A 186 -8.21 22.95 16.10
N PRO A 187 -8.02 23.47 14.87
CA PRO A 187 -7.36 22.72 13.81
C PRO A 187 -5.90 22.39 14.15
N ALA A 188 -5.57 21.10 14.16
CA ALA A 188 -4.26 20.62 14.56
C ALA A 188 -3.78 19.43 13.72
N LEU A 189 -2.48 19.14 13.78
CA LEU A 189 -1.91 17.91 13.26
C LEU A 189 -1.89 16.85 14.37
N ILE A 190 -2.28 15.63 14.03
CA ILE A 190 -2.19 14.47 14.90
C ILE A 190 -1.29 13.42 14.26
N ASN A 191 -0.73 12.56 15.10
CA ASN A 191 -0.04 11.36 14.65
C ASN A 191 -1.05 10.39 14.01
N GLY A 192 -0.82 10.00 12.77
CA GLY A 192 -1.69 9.09 12.01
C GLY A 192 -1.45 7.61 12.29
N GLY A 193 -0.54 7.26 13.21
CA GLY A 193 -0.28 5.87 13.60
C GLY A 193 0.47 5.04 12.55
N VAL A 194 1.15 5.71 11.60
CA VAL A 194 1.97 5.07 10.56
C VAL A 194 3.34 5.73 10.55
N TYR A 195 4.38 4.90 10.61
CA TYR A 195 5.77 5.32 10.73
C TYR A 195 6.63 4.54 9.73
N CYS A 196 7.68 5.17 9.22
CA CYS A 196 8.81 4.47 8.60
C CYS A 196 10.04 4.68 9.46
N LEU A 197 10.58 3.62 10.05
CA LEU A 197 11.63 3.67 11.06
C LEU A 197 12.89 2.93 10.57
N SER A 198 14.03 3.36 11.10
CA SER A 198 15.30 2.63 11.00
C SER A 198 15.54 1.83 12.28
N ARG A 199 16.23 0.70 12.16
CA ARG A 199 16.62 -0.15 13.31
C ARG A 199 17.44 0.59 14.36
N GLY A 200 18.13 1.67 13.98
CA GLY A 200 18.84 2.55 14.91
C GLY A 200 17.96 3.07 16.05
N ILE A 201 16.63 3.13 15.88
CA ILE A 201 15.69 3.50 16.93
C ILE A 201 15.77 2.58 18.16
N VAL A 202 16.21 1.32 18.02
CA VAL A 202 16.30 0.34 19.13
C VAL A 202 17.12 0.89 20.30
N SER A 203 18.20 1.62 20.02
CA SER A 203 19.06 2.23 21.06
C SER A 203 18.37 3.35 21.85
N HIS A 204 17.20 3.80 21.39
CA HIS A 204 16.38 4.85 22.01
C HIS A 204 15.10 4.32 22.66
N LEU A 205 14.79 3.04 22.48
CA LEU A 205 13.60 2.44 23.08
C LEU A 205 13.80 2.28 24.59
N VAL A 206 12.70 2.47 25.32
CA VAL A 206 12.58 2.06 26.72
C VAL A 206 11.99 0.66 26.78
N GLU A 207 12.45 -0.15 27.74
CA GLU A 207 12.00 -1.54 27.90
C GLU A 207 10.57 -1.66 28.43
N ASP A 208 10.08 -0.64 29.13
CA ASP A 208 8.73 -0.56 29.66
C ASP A 208 8.23 0.87 29.51
N GLY A 209 7.30 1.09 28.59
CA GLY A 209 6.82 2.45 28.28
C GLY A 209 6.22 2.60 26.90
N SER A 210 5.81 3.84 26.61
CA SER A 210 5.14 4.19 25.35
C SER A 210 6.10 4.84 24.37
N LEU A 211 6.08 4.33 23.14
CA LEU A 211 6.78 4.92 22.01
C LEU A 211 6.30 6.37 21.77
N GLU A 212 4.98 6.58 21.77
CA GLU A 212 4.35 7.86 21.46
C GLU A 212 4.43 8.89 22.59
N ALA A 213 4.44 8.45 23.86
CA ALA A 213 4.51 9.37 24.99
C ALA A 213 5.94 9.70 25.44
N GLU A 214 6.92 8.83 25.19
CA GLU A 214 8.27 8.98 25.75
C GLU A 214 9.36 9.07 24.68
N VAL A 215 9.39 8.12 23.74
CA VAL A 215 10.51 8.00 22.79
C VAL A 215 10.39 9.01 21.65
N LEU A 216 9.25 9.06 20.97
CA LEU A 216 9.04 9.95 19.82
C LEU A 216 9.12 11.43 20.19
N PRO A 217 8.57 11.91 21.32
CA PRO A 217 8.73 13.30 21.73
C PRO A 217 10.19 13.70 21.95
N ARG A 218 10.99 12.82 22.56
CA ARG A 218 12.44 13.05 22.72
C ARG A 218 13.15 13.12 21.37
N LEU A 219 12.90 12.16 20.48
CA LEU A 219 13.53 12.13 19.15
C LEU A 219 13.09 13.32 18.27
N ALA A 220 11.87 13.82 18.44
CA ALA A 220 11.42 15.04 17.79
C ALA A 220 12.21 16.27 18.27
N ALA A 221 12.38 16.41 19.59
CA ALA A 221 13.18 17.50 20.17
C ALA A 221 14.66 17.46 19.74
N GLU A 222 15.19 16.25 19.47
CA GLU A 222 16.54 16.04 18.93
C GLU A 222 16.64 16.25 17.40
N GLY A 223 15.54 16.57 16.71
CA GLY A 223 15.52 16.75 15.26
C GLY A 223 15.75 15.45 14.47
N ARG A 224 15.32 14.31 15.00
CA ARG A 224 15.57 12.97 14.41
C ARG A 224 14.35 12.34 13.76
N LEU A 225 13.24 13.06 13.70
CA LEU A 225 11.99 12.58 13.10
C LEU A 225 11.53 13.52 11.99
N ALA A 226 11.44 12.98 10.78
CA ALA A 226 10.74 13.64 9.69
C ALA A 226 9.22 13.51 9.86
N ALA A 227 8.49 14.39 9.18
CA ALA A 227 7.04 14.38 9.16
C ALA A 227 6.52 14.53 7.74
N VAL A 228 5.43 13.84 7.44
CA VAL A 228 4.70 13.98 6.18
C VAL A 228 3.21 14.12 6.44
N GLU A 229 2.65 15.28 6.10
CA GLU A 229 1.20 15.50 6.17
C GLU A 229 0.52 14.83 4.99
N ARG A 230 -0.54 14.07 5.25
CA ARG A 230 -1.35 13.43 4.21
C ARG A 230 -2.83 13.65 4.42
N THR A 231 -3.53 13.73 3.28
CA THR A 231 -4.97 13.74 3.20
C THR A 231 -5.42 12.37 2.75
N GLY A 232 -5.96 11.59 3.66
CA GLY A 232 -6.45 10.24 3.42
C GLY A 232 -7.56 9.91 4.41
N PHE A 233 -8.29 8.84 4.15
CA PHE A 233 -9.25 8.31 5.11
C PHE A 233 -8.52 7.94 6.40
N PHE A 234 -9.08 8.32 7.54
CA PHE A 234 -8.51 8.04 8.85
C PHE A 234 -9.61 7.58 9.79
N LEU A 235 -9.36 6.47 10.48
CA LEU A 235 -10.26 5.88 11.46
C LEU A 235 -9.43 5.26 12.59
N ASP A 236 -9.90 5.40 13.83
CA ASP A 236 -9.37 4.74 15.02
C ASP A 236 -10.53 3.96 15.67
N ILE A 237 -10.38 2.64 15.87
CA ILE A 237 -11.44 1.78 16.43
C ILE A 237 -11.43 1.71 17.96
N GLY A 238 -10.70 2.61 18.62
CA GLY A 238 -10.39 2.56 20.04
C GLY A 238 -11.48 3.03 21.00
N VAL A 239 -12.66 3.40 20.49
CA VAL A 239 -13.87 3.73 21.28
C VAL A 239 -15.13 3.17 20.60
N PRO A 240 -16.22 2.90 21.36
CA PRO A 240 -17.39 2.19 20.83
C PRO A 240 -18.06 2.89 19.64
N GLY A 241 -18.16 4.22 19.67
CA GLY A 241 -18.77 4.99 18.59
C GLY A 241 -18.01 4.85 17.27
N ASP A 242 -16.68 4.92 17.32
CA ASP A 242 -15.85 4.82 16.13
C ASP A 242 -15.81 3.37 15.60
N LEU A 243 -15.82 2.36 16.49
CA LEU A 243 -15.97 0.95 16.09
C LEU A 243 -17.34 0.66 15.44
N ALA A 244 -18.41 1.29 15.91
CA ALA A 244 -19.73 1.19 15.29
C ALA A 244 -19.73 1.84 13.90
N ALA A 245 -19.14 3.03 13.76
CA ALA A 245 -18.98 3.70 12.46
C ALA A 245 -18.08 2.88 11.50
N ALA A 246 -17.06 2.20 12.02
CA ALA A 246 -16.16 1.34 11.26
C ALA A 246 -16.90 0.24 10.48
N GLN A 247 -18.05 -0.23 10.97
CA GLN A 247 -18.83 -1.26 10.30
C GLN A 247 -19.26 -0.87 8.88
N THR A 248 -19.48 0.43 8.64
CA THR A 248 -19.93 0.94 7.34
C THR A 248 -18.81 1.69 6.61
N LEU A 249 -18.02 2.48 7.34
CA LEU A 249 -16.96 3.31 6.77
C LEU A 249 -15.83 2.48 6.17
N VAL A 250 -15.43 1.38 6.82
CA VAL A 250 -14.31 0.55 6.33
C VAL A 250 -14.66 -0.15 5.01
N PRO A 251 -15.79 -0.87 4.88
CA PRO A 251 -16.19 -1.45 3.59
C PRO A 251 -16.37 -0.39 2.50
N ALA A 252 -16.96 0.76 2.83
CA ALA A 252 -17.16 1.85 1.87
C ALA A 252 -15.82 2.40 1.37
N GLN A 253 -14.85 2.62 2.26
CA GLN A 253 -13.51 3.11 1.89
C GLN A 253 -12.72 2.10 1.05
N ARG A 254 -12.89 0.79 1.32
CA ARG A 254 -12.26 -0.28 0.53
C ARG A 254 -12.90 -0.41 -0.85
N ARG A 255 -14.15 0.00 -1.02
CA ARG A 255 -14.83 0.05 -2.32
C ARG A 255 -14.28 1.21 -3.14
N ARG A 256 -13.29 0.94 -3.98
CA ARG A 256 -12.54 1.97 -4.72
C ARG A 256 -12.70 1.80 -6.22
N PRO A 257 -12.79 2.89 -7.01
CA PRO A 257 -12.68 2.78 -8.44
C PRO A 257 -11.28 2.29 -8.87
N ALA A 258 -11.17 1.82 -10.11
CA ALA A 258 -9.93 1.31 -10.69
C ALA A 258 -9.62 1.91 -12.06
N ILE A 259 -8.34 2.02 -12.38
CA ILE A 259 -7.87 2.10 -13.76
C ILE A 259 -7.22 0.76 -14.11
N VAL A 260 -7.72 0.11 -15.16
CA VAL A 260 -7.12 -1.09 -15.72
C VAL A 260 -6.28 -0.70 -16.93
N PHE A 261 -4.97 -0.88 -16.85
CA PHE A 261 -4.06 -0.61 -17.96
C PHE A 261 -3.86 -1.87 -18.80
N ASP A 262 -3.81 -1.74 -20.13
CA ASP A 262 -2.99 -2.67 -20.89
C ASP A 262 -1.50 -2.42 -20.60
N ARG A 263 -0.67 -3.39 -20.93
CA ARG A 263 0.77 -3.31 -20.73
C ARG A 263 1.46 -2.75 -21.97
N ASP A 264 1.54 -3.56 -23.03
CA ASP A 264 2.21 -3.21 -24.28
C ASP A 264 1.36 -2.21 -25.07
N GLY A 265 1.96 -1.08 -25.47
CA GLY A 265 1.29 0.04 -26.15
C GLY A 265 0.67 1.07 -25.20
N VAL A 266 0.59 0.77 -23.89
CA VAL A 266 0.04 1.67 -22.86
C VAL A 266 1.07 1.96 -21.77
N LEU A 267 1.42 1.00 -20.91
CA LEU A 267 2.45 1.20 -19.88
C LEU A 267 3.86 1.19 -20.47
N ASN A 268 4.13 0.30 -21.43
CA ASN A 268 5.39 0.26 -22.17
C ASN A 268 5.16 0.41 -23.67
N ILE A 269 6.18 0.83 -24.40
CA ILE A 269 6.16 0.87 -25.86
C ILE A 269 6.04 -0.57 -26.40
N ASP A 270 5.11 -0.80 -27.35
CA ASP A 270 4.95 -2.10 -28.01
C ASP A 270 6.01 -2.28 -29.12
N HIS A 271 7.12 -2.90 -28.77
CA HIS A 271 8.16 -3.31 -29.74
C HIS A 271 7.87 -4.65 -30.42
N GLY A 272 6.66 -5.19 -30.28
CA GLY A 272 6.31 -6.54 -30.70
C GLY A 272 6.84 -7.58 -29.71
N HIS A 273 5.96 -7.99 -28.80
CA HIS A 273 6.20 -9.07 -27.84
C HIS A 273 7.37 -8.80 -26.88
N VAL A 274 7.22 -7.81 -26.00
CA VAL A 274 8.21 -7.43 -24.98
C VAL A 274 8.21 -8.47 -23.85
N GLY A 275 9.19 -9.38 -23.88
CA GLY A 275 9.35 -10.45 -22.89
C GLY A 275 10.52 -10.29 -21.92
N HIS A 276 11.44 -9.35 -22.20
CA HIS A 276 12.66 -9.15 -21.41
C HIS A 276 12.87 -7.68 -21.02
N PRO A 277 13.49 -7.42 -19.85
CA PRO A 277 13.82 -6.06 -19.40
C PRO A 277 14.60 -5.22 -20.41
N ASP A 278 15.50 -5.82 -21.19
CA ASP A 278 16.33 -5.10 -22.16
C ASP A 278 15.53 -4.54 -23.36
N ARG A 279 14.26 -4.95 -23.49
CA ARG A 279 13.31 -4.43 -24.49
C ARG A 279 12.22 -3.55 -23.86
N LEU A 280 12.33 -3.23 -22.56
CA LEU A 280 11.36 -2.42 -21.85
C LEU A 280 11.71 -0.95 -22.02
N ASP A 281 10.92 -0.25 -22.83
CA ASP A 281 10.85 1.20 -22.80
C ASP A 281 9.50 1.62 -22.21
N TRP A 282 9.54 2.36 -21.12
CA TRP A 282 8.32 2.93 -20.52
C TRP A 282 7.69 3.96 -21.46
N THR A 283 6.37 3.91 -21.60
CA THR A 283 5.63 5.00 -22.22
C THR A 283 5.84 6.29 -21.42
N GLU A 284 5.89 7.42 -22.10
CA GLU A 284 5.98 8.73 -21.46
C GLU A 284 4.89 8.89 -20.39
N GLY A 285 5.30 9.31 -19.18
CA GLY A 285 4.40 9.48 -18.05
C GLY A 285 3.86 8.19 -17.41
N ALA A 286 4.15 6.99 -17.90
CA ALA A 286 3.49 5.77 -17.40
C ALA A 286 3.68 5.48 -15.91
N ILE A 287 4.90 5.63 -15.39
CA ILE A 287 5.19 5.47 -13.96
C ILE A 287 4.44 6.53 -13.14
N ALA A 288 4.42 7.78 -13.60
CA ALA A 288 3.71 8.88 -12.95
C ALA A 288 2.18 8.65 -12.98
N ALA A 289 1.66 8.10 -14.08
CA ALA A 289 0.25 7.75 -14.24
C ALA A 289 -0.18 6.73 -13.19
N VAL A 290 0.56 5.63 -13.03
CA VAL A 290 0.28 4.62 -11.99
C VAL A 290 0.36 5.26 -10.60
N ARG A 291 1.41 6.04 -10.33
CA ARG A 291 1.58 6.75 -9.06
C ARG A 291 0.39 7.67 -8.74
N ARG A 292 -0.17 8.33 -9.76
CA ARG A 292 -1.31 9.23 -9.66
C ARG A 292 -2.60 8.47 -9.37
N VAL A 293 -2.82 7.31 -9.99
CA VAL A 293 -3.93 6.40 -9.65
C VAL A 293 -3.84 6.00 -8.18
N ASN A 294 -2.67 5.55 -7.73
CA ASN A 294 -2.46 5.17 -6.34
C ASN A 294 -2.72 6.37 -5.39
N ALA A 295 -2.24 7.56 -5.73
CA ALA A 295 -2.39 8.77 -4.91
C ALA A 295 -3.84 9.26 -4.84
N ALA A 296 -4.66 8.95 -5.84
CA ALA A 296 -6.10 9.20 -5.82
C ALA A 296 -6.86 8.21 -4.93
N GLY A 297 -6.20 7.17 -4.38
CA GLY A 297 -6.85 6.10 -3.63
C GLY A 297 -7.56 5.08 -4.52
N TRP A 298 -7.23 5.03 -5.81
CA TRP A 298 -7.82 4.12 -6.78
C TRP A 298 -6.94 2.87 -6.94
N TYR A 299 -7.53 1.77 -7.41
CA TYR A 299 -6.75 0.60 -7.80
C TYR A 299 -6.11 0.80 -9.19
N ALA A 300 -4.83 0.48 -9.32
CA ALA A 300 -4.14 0.35 -10.59
C ALA A 300 -4.02 -1.15 -10.92
N PHE A 301 -4.75 -1.61 -11.94
CA PHE A 301 -4.69 -3.00 -12.39
C PHE A 301 -4.02 -3.10 -13.76
N VAL A 302 -3.53 -4.28 -14.10
CA VAL A 302 -3.05 -4.60 -15.45
C VAL A 302 -3.83 -5.79 -16.00
N ALA A 303 -4.24 -5.71 -17.26
CA ALA A 303 -4.87 -6.82 -17.99
C ALA A 303 -4.27 -6.95 -19.39
N THR A 304 -3.42 -7.96 -19.63
CA THR A 304 -2.58 -8.01 -20.84
C THR A 304 -2.57 -9.35 -21.58
N ASN A 305 -2.56 -9.29 -22.91
CA ASN A 305 -2.42 -10.46 -23.77
C ASN A 305 -0.94 -10.81 -23.98
N GLN A 306 -0.45 -11.88 -23.37
CA GLN A 306 0.96 -12.29 -23.44
C GLN A 306 1.19 -13.42 -24.46
N ALA A 307 0.81 -13.15 -25.72
CA ALA A 307 0.88 -14.13 -26.80
C ALA A 307 2.30 -14.55 -27.16
N GLY A 308 3.33 -13.78 -26.78
CA GLY A 308 4.72 -14.12 -27.03
C GLY A 308 5.12 -15.45 -26.39
N ILE A 309 4.49 -15.79 -25.26
CA ILE A 309 4.66 -17.06 -24.56
C ILE A 309 4.16 -18.22 -25.43
N ALA A 310 2.89 -18.17 -25.86
CA ALA A 310 2.31 -19.16 -26.78
C ALA A 310 3.04 -19.29 -28.13
N LYS A 311 3.65 -18.20 -28.61
CA LYS A 311 4.40 -18.17 -29.86
C LYS A 311 5.86 -18.63 -29.72
N GLY A 312 6.33 -18.87 -28.49
CA GLY A 312 7.70 -19.32 -28.22
C GLY A 312 8.76 -18.23 -28.33
N TYR A 313 8.40 -16.94 -28.25
CA TYR A 313 9.36 -15.83 -28.30
C TYR A 313 10.07 -15.60 -26.97
N TYR A 314 9.44 -15.97 -25.87
CA TYR A 314 9.99 -15.95 -24.52
C TYR A 314 9.18 -16.90 -23.62
N THR A 315 9.74 -17.31 -22.50
CA THR A 315 9.07 -18.19 -21.55
C THR A 315 8.18 -17.42 -20.58
N GLU A 316 7.30 -18.13 -19.86
CA GLU A 316 6.55 -17.51 -18.77
C GLU A 316 7.47 -17.00 -17.64
N ALA A 317 8.61 -17.68 -17.39
CA ALA A 317 9.61 -17.23 -16.43
C ALA A 317 10.22 -15.88 -16.84
N ASP A 318 10.51 -15.67 -18.13
CA ASP A 318 11.01 -14.40 -18.65
C ASP A 318 9.99 -13.27 -18.45
N TYR A 319 8.71 -13.55 -18.76
CA TYR A 319 7.62 -12.61 -18.51
C TYR A 319 7.51 -12.25 -17.01
N LEU A 320 7.60 -13.23 -16.11
CA LEU A 320 7.56 -12.97 -14.67
C LEU A 320 8.78 -12.18 -14.19
N ALA A 321 9.96 -12.40 -14.79
CA ALA A 321 11.16 -11.61 -14.51
C ALA A 321 11.01 -10.15 -14.98
N LEU A 322 10.43 -9.93 -16.16
CA LEU A 322 10.08 -8.60 -16.66
C LEU A 322 9.05 -7.91 -15.76
N ARG A 323 7.99 -8.63 -15.35
CA ARG A 323 6.99 -8.13 -14.39
C ARG A 323 7.65 -7.67 -13.09
N ALA A 324 8.56 -8.47 -12.54
CA ALA A 324 9.30 -8.11 -11.33
C ALA A 324 10.22 -6.89 -11.56
N HIS A 325 10.79 -6.73 -12.76
CA HIS A 325 11.54 -5.54 -13.13
C HIS A 325 10.66 -4.28 -13.15
N MET A 326 9.51 -4.33 -13.84
CA MET A 326 8.56 -3.22 -13.89
C MET A 326 8.06 -2.83 -12.49
N ALA A 327 7.79 -3.82 -11.63
CA ALA A 327 7.39 -3.56 -10.25
C ALA A 327 8.47 -2.82 -9.44
N ARG A 328 9.77 -3.11 -9.67
CA ARG A 328 10.87 -2.39 -9.02
C ARG A 328 10.96 -0.93 -9.48
N ASP A 329 10.81 -0.69 -10.79
CA ASP A 329 10.82 0.67 -11.34
C ASP A 329 9.68 1.52 -10.78
N LEU A 330 8.47 0.95 -10.73
CA LEU A 330 7.31 1.58 -10.11
C LEU A 330 7.55 1.85 -8.63
N ALA A 331 8.03 0.86 -7.88
CA ALA A 331 8.28 1.00 -6.45
C ALA A 331 9.33 2.09 -6.16
N ALA A 332 10.33 2.27 -7.02
CA ALA A 332 11.33 3.34 -6.91
C ALA A 332 10.72 4.74 -7.03
N ALA A 333 9.57 4.87 -7.70
CA ALA A 333 8.77 6.09 -7.76
C ALA A 333 7.64 6.14 -6.70
N GLY A 334 7.59 5.16 -5.79
CA GLY A 334 6.52 5.00 -4.81
C GLY A 334 5.17 4.64 -5.43
N ALA A 335 5.17 4.05 -6.63
CA ALA A 335 4.01 3.58 -7.34
C ALA A 335 3.90 2.05 -7.23
N HIS A 336 2.69 1.52 -7.39
CA HIS A 336 2.47 0.09 -7.42
C HIS A 336 1.27 -0.26 -8.31
N ILE A 337 1.36 -1.38 -9.01
CA ILE A 337 0.17 -2.09 -9.51
C ILE A 337 -0.43 -2.83 -8.32
N ASP A 338 -1.74 -2.91 -8.19
CA ASP A 338 -2.44 -3.65 -7.14
C ASP A 338 -2.61 -5.13 -7.54
N ASP A 339 -3.00 -5.41 -8.79
CA ASP A 339 -3.16 -6.76 -9.36
C ASP A 339 -2.90 -6.75 -10.88
N GLU A 340 -2.41 -7.87 -11.41
CA GLU A 340 -2.16 -8.05 -12.84
C GLU A 340 -2.67 -9.40 -13.30
N ARG A 341 -3.48 -9.38 -14.36
CA ARG A 341 -3.96 -10.56 -15.07
C ARG A 341 -3.32 -10.60 -16.45
N TYR A 342 -2.82 -11.77 -16.81
CA TYR A 342 -2.26 -11.99 -18.14
C TYR A 342 -2.79 -13.30 -18.73
N CYS A 343 -2.89 -13.32 -20.06
CA CYS A 343 -3.27 -14.49 -20.83
C CYS A 343 -2.10 -14.96 -21.70
N PRO A 344 -1.47 -16.10 -21.41
CA PRO A 344 -0.36 -16.62 -22.21
C PRO A 344 -0.84 -17.33 -23.49
N THR A 345 -2.12 -17.72 -23.57
CA THR A 345 -2.65 -18.60 -24.62
C THR A 345 -2.97 -17.87 -25.94
N HIS A 346 -2.93 -18.62 -27.04
CA HIS A 346 -3.21 -18.11 -28.39
C HIS A 346 -3.86 -19.20 -29.28
N PRO A 347 -4.85 -18.87 -30.14
CA PRO A 347 -5.50 -19.87 -31.01
C PRO A 347 -4.54 -20.59 -31.97
N GLN A 348 -3.45 -19.90 -32.34
CA GLN A 348 -2.40 -20.41 -33.22
C GLN A 348 -1.07 -20.63 -32.47
N ALA A 349 -1.12 -20.98 -31.18
CA ALA A 349 0.10 -21.21 -30.40
C ALA A 349 0.96 -22.31 -31.03
N VAL A 350 2.29 -22.16 -30.94
CA VAL A 350 3.24 -23.19 -31.36
C VAL A 350 3.14 -24.39 -30.42
N HIS A 351 3.05 -24.12 -29.13
CA HIS A 351 2.86 -25.06 -28.03
C HIS A 351 1.41 -25.56 -27.93
N PRO A 352 1.14 -26.88 -28.10
CA PRO A 352 -0.22 -27.45 -28.03
C PRO A 352 -0.99 -27.10 -26.75
N GLU A 353 -0.31 -27.07 -25.61
CA GLU A 353 -0.85 -26.77 -24.28
C GLU A 353 -1.31 -25.30 -24.14
N LEU A 354 -0.81 -24.40 -24.99
CA LEU A 354 -1.22 -22.99 -25.03
C LEU A 354 -2.13 -22.68 -26.23
N ARG A 355 -2.43 -23.68 -27.08
CA ARG A 355 -3.22 -23.53 -28.29
C ARG A 355 -4.71 -23.62 -28.01
N GLN A 356 -5.30 -22.49 -27.64
CA GLN A 356 -6.73 -22.42 -27.37
C GLN A 356 -7.31 -21.04 -27.67
N VAL A 357 -8.62 -21.01 -27.94
CA VAL A 357 -9.44 -19.81 -27.80
C VAL A 357 -9.80 -19.70 -26.32
N SER A 358 -9.49 -18.57 -25.70
CA SER A 358 -9.70 -18.36 -24.27
C SER A 358 -10.43 -17.04 -24.05
N ASP A 359 -11.48 -17.07 -23.23
CA ASP A 359 -12.19 -15.85 -22.81
C ASP A 359 -11.32 -14.91 -21.99
N ARG A 360 -10.18 -15.39 -21.45
CA ARG A 360 -9.19 -14.53 -20.80
C ARG A 360 -8.42 -13.67 -21.80
N ARG A 361 -8.28 -14.11 -23.05
CA ARG A 361 -7.57 -13.37 -24.08
C ARG A 361 -8.47 -12.27 -24.64
N LYS A 362 -8.09 -11.01 -24.52
CA LYS A 362 -8.80 -9.88 -25.15
C LYS A 362 -8.90 -10.14 -26.67
N PRO A 363 -10.09 -10.03 -27.30
CA PRO A 363 -11.28 -9.28 -26.85
C PRO A 363 -12.21 -9.99 -25.84
N GLY A 364 -11.88 -11.20 -25.37
CA GLY A 364 -12.59 -11.82 -24.27
C GLY A 364 -12.46 -11.04 -22.94
N PRO A 365 -13.51 -10.97 -22.11
CA PRO A 365 -13.55 -10.14 -20.89
C PRO A 365 -12.94 -10.81 -19.65
N GLY A 366 -12.49 -12.07 -19.75
CA GLY A 366 -12.21 -12.93 -18.60
C GLY A 366 -11.22 -12.32 -17.58
N MET A 367 -10.12 -11.73 -18.05
CA MET A 367 -9.15 -11.06 -17.16
C MET A 367 -9.76 -9.89 -16.39
N LEU A 368 -10.66 -9.13 -17.02
CA LEU A 368 -11.33 -7.98 -16.39
C LEU A 368 -12.37 -8.45 -15.37
N LEU A 369 -13.12 -9.51 -15.68
CA LEU A 369 -14.08 -10.10 -14.74
C LEU A 369 -13.39 -10.72 -13.53
N GLU A 370 -12.22 -11.35 -13.70
CA GLU A 370 -11.40 -11.83 -12.58
C GLU A 370 -11.02 -10.69 -11.63
N LEU A 371 -10.55 -9.56 -12.16
CA LEU A 371 -10.22 -8.37 -11.35
C LEU A 371 -11.47 -7.85 -10.61
N LYS A 372 -12.61 -7.75 -11.33
CA LYS A 372 -13.89 -7.29 -10.78
C LYS A 372 -14.37 -8.14 -9.61
N HIS A 373 -14.20 -9.46 -9.68
CA HIS A 373 -14.65 -10.38 -8.64
C HIS A 373 -13.66 -10.51 -7.48
N ARG A 374 -12.35 -10.34 -7.74
CA ARG A 374 -11.32 -10.46 -6.70
C ARG A 374 -11.28 -9.27 -5.75
N TRP A 375 -11.58 -8.07 -6.25
CA TRP A 375 -11.42 -6.83 -5.50
C TRP A 375 -12.76 -6.17 -5.19
N PRO A 376 -12.89 -5.44 -4.07
CA PRO A 376 -14.02 -4.56 -3.83
C PRO A 376 -13.90 -3.31 -4.73
N VAL A 377 -14.00 -3.49 -6.04
CA VAL A 377 -13.84 -2.41 -7.01
C VAL A 377 -15.18 -1.75 -7.30
N ASP A 378 -15.20 -0.41 -7.36
CA ASP A 378 -16.33 0.31 -7.90
C ASP A 378 -16.28 0.33 -9.43
N TRP A 379 -16.82 -0.73 -10.03
CA TRP A 379 -16.75 -0.96 -11.47
C TRP A 379 -17.40 0.17 -12.29
N ALA A 380 -18.43 0.82 -11.75
CA ALA A 380 -19.16 1.89 -12.44
C ALA A 380 -18.33 3.17 -12.62
N GLN A 381 -17.39 3.42 -11.71
CA GLN A 381 -16.44 4.54 -11.81
C GLN A 381 -15.09 4.13 -12.40
N SER A 382 -14.92 2.84 -12.72
CA SER A 382 -13.66 2.31 -13.23
C SER A 382 -13.54 2.47 -14.75
N VAL A 383 -12.31 2.42 -15.26
CA VAL A 383 -12.03 2.56 -16.70
C VAL A 383 -10.86 1.70 -17.12
N MET A 384 -10.92 1.13 -18.33
CA MET A 384 -9.78 0.51 -18.99
C MET A 384 -9.09 1.50 -19.94
N ILE A 385 -7.76 1.52 -19.93
CA ILE A 385 -6.93 2.20 -20.91
C ILE A 385 -6.22 1.13 -21.74
N GLY A 386 -6.54 1.06 -23.03
CA GLY A 386 -5.95 0.12 -23.99
C GLY A 386 -5.52 0.82 -25.27
N ASP A 387 -4.64 0.21 -26.05
CA ASP A 387 -4.13 0.76 -27.32
C ASP A 387 -4.81 0.13 -28.55
N LYS A 388 -5.51 -1.00 -28.38
CA LYS A 388 -6.10 -1.79 -29.48
C LYS A 388 -7.63 -1.86 -29.39
N PRO A 389 -8.34 -2.04 -30.53
CA PRO A 389 -9.78 -2.29 -30.52
C PRO A 389 -10.21 -3.47 -29.63
N THR A 390 -9.35 -4.49 -29.55
CA THR A 390 -9.59 -5.67 -28.69
C THR A 390 -9.70 -5.32 -27.21
N ASP A 391 -9.03 -4.26 -26.74
CA ASP A 391 -9.15 -3.79 -25.36
C ASP A 391 -10.52 -3.18 -25.09
N ILE A 392 -10.97 -2.35 -26.03
CA ILE A 392 -12.26 -1.67 -25.97
C ILE A 392 -13.40 -2.69 -26.00
N GLU A 393 -13.28 -3.72 -26.85
CA GLU A 393 -14.23 -4.82 -26.91
C GLU A 393 -14.28 -5.63 -25.61
N ALA A 394 -13.12 -5.99 -25.05
CA ALA A 394 -13.05 -6.71 -23.78
C ALA A 394 -13.68 -5.92 -22.63
N ALA A 395 -13.36 -4.63 -22.53
CA ALA A 395 -13.92 -3.75 -21.51
C ALA A 395 -15.44 -3.60 -21.67
N ARG A 396 -15.93 -3.38 -22.89
CA ARG A 396 -17.37 -3.32 -23.16
C ARG A 396 -18.08 -4.62 -22.77
N ALA A 397 -17.51 -5.77 -23.11
CA ALA A 397 -18.04 -7.07 -22.73
C ALA A 397 -18.03 -7.31 -21.22
N ALA A 398 -17.10 -6.69 -20.48
CA ALA A 398 -17.04 -6.70 -19.02
C ALA A 398 -17.93 -5.63 -18.35
N GLY A 399 -18.64 -4.79 -19.13
CA GLY A 399 -19.40 -3.65 -18.62
C GLY A 399 -18.53 -2.56 -17.99
N LEU A 400 -17.31 -2.39 -18.50
CA LEU A 400 -16.32 -1.39 -18.08
C LEU A 400 -16.18 -0.30 -19.15
N GLU A 401 -16.09 0.97 -18.74
CA GLU A 401 -15.76 2.04 -19.67
C GLU A 401 -14.35 1.84 -20.22
N ALA A 402 -14.10 2.21 -21.47
CA ALA A 402 -12.78 2.09 -22.08
C ALA A 402 -12.37 3.33 -22.84
N VAL A 403 -11.07 3.61 -22.79
CA VAL A 403 -10.41 4.71 -23.48
C VAL A 403 -9.31 4.14 -24.35
N LEU A 404 -9.33 4.50 -25.64
CA LEU A 404 -8.26 4.17 -26.57
C LEU A 404 -7.11 5.16 -26.40
N PHE A 405 -5.94 4.66 -26.06
CA PHE A 405 -4.71 5.44 -25.95
C PHE A 405 -3.93 5.37 -27.27
N GLN A 406 -3.65 6.52 -27.85
CA GLN A 406 -3.00 6.65 -29.17
C GLN A 406 -1.54 7.14 -29.07
N GLY A 407 -0.93 7.02 -27.90
CA GLY A 407 0.41 7.53 -27.58
C GLY A 407 0.40 8.91 -26.90
N GLY A 408 1.61 9.38 -26.56
CA GLY A 408 1.85 10.61 -25.80
C GLY A 408 2.06 10.35 -24.31
N ASP A 409 1.78 11.37 -23.48
CA ASP A 409 1.92 11.30 -22.03
C ASP A 409 0.71 10.60 -21.37
N LEU A 410 0.94 9.42 -20.80
CA LEU A 410 -0.08 8.63 -20.12
C LEU A 410 -0.56 9.28 -18.81
N ASP A 411 0.30 10.00 -18.09
CA ASP A 411 -0.06 10.68 -16.83
C ASP A 411 -1.07 11.81 -17.09
N ALA A 412 -0.86 12.57 -18.18
CA ALA A 412 -1.79 13.61 -18.60
C ALA A 412 -3.19 13.04 -18.92
N LEU A 413 -3.25 11.86 -19.56
CA LEU A 413 -4.52 11.15 -19.79
C LEU A 413 -5.17 10.75 -18.46
N VAL A 414 -4.42 10.10 -17.57
CA VAL A 414 -4.93 9.63 -16.27
C VAL A 414 -5.42 10.80 -15.42
N GLU A 415 -4.69 11.92 -15.40
CA GLU A 415 -5.12 13.13 -14.68
C GLU A 415 -6.49 13.61 -15.14
N ARG A 416 -6.72 13.68 -16.45
CA ARG A 416 -8.02 14.05 -17.02
C ARG A 416 -9.11 13.07 -16.59
N LEU A 417 -8.85 11.77 -16.72
CA LEU A 417 -9.84 10.73 -16.36
C LEU A 417 -10.25 10.78 -14.89
N LEU A 418 -9.30 11.04 -13.98
CA LEU A 418 -9.57 11.21 -12.56
C LEU A 418 -10.36 12.49 -12.28
N ARG A 419 -10.04 13.58 -12.96
CA ARG A 419 -10.74 14.87 -12.82
C ARG A 419 -12.20 14.76 -13.24
N ASP A 420 -12.47 14.12 -14.38
CA ASP A 420 -13.81 13.96 -14.93
C ASP A 420 -14.72 13.07 -14.06
N ARG A 421 -14.12 12.23 -13.21
CA ARG A 421 -14.83 11.28 -12.33
C ARG A 421 -14.97 11.77 -10.89
N LYS A 422 -14.04 12.61 -10.40
CA LYS A 422 -14.16 13.27 -9.09
C LYS A 422 -15.37 14.22 -8.98
N GLY A 423 -16.01 14.57 -10.09
CA GLY A 423 -17.21 15.43 -10.14
C GLY A 423 -18.53 14.71 -10.42
N LYS A 424 -18.57 13.38 -10.52
CA LYS A 424 -19.81 12.62 -10.72
C LYS A 424 -20.33 12.08 -9.38
N PRO A 425 -21.61 12.31 -9.04
CA PRO A 425 -22.19 11.99 -7.74
C PRO A 425 -22.23 10.49 -7.43
#